data_AF-A0A920AY27-F1
#
_entry.id   AF-A0A920AY27-F1
#
_cell.length_a   1.000
_cell.length_b   1.000
_cell.length_c   1.000
_cell.angle_alpha   90.00
_cell.angle_beta   90.00
_cell.angle_gamma   90.00
#
_symmetry.space_group_name_H-M   'P 1'
#
loop_
_entity.id
_entity.type
_entity.pdbx_description
1 polymer ?
#
loop_
_entity_poly.entity_id
_entity_poly.type
_entity_poly.pdbx_seq_one_letter_code
_entity_poly.pdbx_strand_id
1 'polypeptide(L)'
;MDCNSVKITSFLDSQSPEIAQGVDEGSGLFDEQGAGDQGLMFGFACNETKELMPLPIHLSHRLVEKLTNLRKNGTLDWLRPDNKSQVSILYENNRPSKVSKVVIATQHDDMLDQFIKRKRRASFYY
;
A
#
# COMPACT_ATOMS: atom_id res chain seq x y z
N MET A 1 -6.61 17.26 -1.14
CA MET A 1 -5.33 17.99 -1.23
C MET A 1 -5.11 18.37 -2.67
N ASP A 2 -4.76 19.62 -2.95
CA ASP A 2 -4.42 20.12 -4.29
C ASP A 2 -2.90 20.35 -4.34
N CYS A 3 -2.25 19.89 -5.41
CA CYS A 3 -0.80 20.06 -5.58
C CYS A 3 -0.41 21.52 -5.83
N ASN A 4 -1.33 22.35 -6.32
CA ASN A 4 -1.05 23.76 -6.62
C ASN A 4 -1.16 24.69 -5.39
N SER A 5 -1.77 24.21 -4.30
CA SER A 5 -2.07 25.02 -3.11
C SER A 5 -1.39 24.52 -1.83
N VAL A 6 -0.46 23.55 -1.95
CA VAL A 6 0.26 23.00 -0.80
C VAL A 6 1.48 23.87 -0.48
N LYS A 7 1.71 24.12 0.82
CA LYS A 7 2.95 24.74 1.30
C LYS A 7 4.08 23.70 1.30
N ILE A 8 5.20 24.03 0.68
CA ILE A 8 6.42 23.20 0.66
C ILE A 8 7.48 23.88 1.54
N THR A 9 8.08 23.13 2.47
CA THR A 9 9.20 23.58 3.30
C THR A 9 10.34 22.56 3.16
N SER A 10 11.57 23.03 3.00
CA SER A 10 12.75 22.18 2.82
C SER A 10 13.75 22.37 3.95
N PHE A 11 14.20 21.27 4.54
CA PHE A 11 15.23 21.19 5.58
C PHE A 11 16.22 20.09 5.18
N LEU A 12 16.88 20.26 4.04
CA LEU A 12 17.85 19.31 3.51
C LEU A 12 19.26 19.81 3.82
N ASP A 13 20.05 18.96 4.46
CA ASP A 13 21.47 19.17 4.74
C ASP A 13 22.32 18.11 4.01
N SER A 14 23.61 18.37 3.86
CA SER A 14 24.57 17.40 3.29
C SER A 14 24.81 16.23 4.25
N GLN A 15 25.24 15.08 3.71
CA GLN A 15 25.67 13.95 4.53
C GLN A 15 26.86 14.33 5.44
N SER A 16 26.88 13.78 6.66
CA SER A 16 27.99 13.99 7.60
C SER A 16 29.28 13.33 7.07
N PRO A 17 30.41 14.06 7.03
CA PRO A 17 31.70 13.50 6.64
C PRO A 17 32.17 12.34 7.55
N GLU A 18 31.78 12.36 8.82
CA GLU A 18 32.11 11.32 9.81
C GLU A 18 31.41 9.99 9.52
N ILE A 19 30.25 10.03 8.85
CA ILE A 19 29.56 8.84 8.35
C ILE A 19 30.16 8.44 7.00
N ALA A 20 30.40 9.42 6.12
CA ALA A 20 30.95 9.20 4.78
C ALA A 20 32.27 8.41 4.81
N GLN A 21 33.20 8.71 5.72
CA GLN A 21 34.46 7.97 5.86
C GLN A 21 34.32 6.47 6.16
N GLY A 22 33.16 6.00 6.64
CA GLY A 22 32.91 4.59 6.93
C GLY A 22 32.07 3.89 5.86
N VAL A 23 31.57 4.65 4.89
CA VAL A 23 30.60 4.20 3.89
C VAL A 23 31.17 4.36 2.48
N ASP A 24 31.75 5.52 2.17
CA ASP A 24 32.19 5.87 0.83
C ASP A 24 33.51 5.18 0.46
N GLU A 25 33.45 4.42 -0.64
CA GLU A 25 34.58 3.67 -1.20
C GLU A 25 35.76 4.60 -1.53
N GLY A 26 36.98 4.23 -1.11
CA GLY A 26 38.21 4.97 -1.42
C GLY A 26 38.39 6.33 -0.73
N SER A 27 37.43 6.78 0.09
CA SER A 27 37.53 8.03 0.88
C SER A 27 37.63 7.82 2.38
N GLY A 28 37.70 6.56 2.83
CA GLY A 28 37.66 6.15 4.23
C GLY A 28 38.93 5.50 4.75
N LEU A 29 38.86 4.97 5.99
CA LEU A 29 39.90 4.11 6.59
C LEU A 29 40.02 2.73 5.92
N PHE A 30 39.03 2.35 5.11
CA PHE A 30 38.93 1.09 4.39
C PHE A 30 38.73 1.38 2.89
N ASP A 31 39.32 0.56 2.03
CA ASP A 31 39.20 0.72 0.57
C ASP A 31 37.82 0.27 0.04
N GLU A 32 37.11 -0.60 0.78
CA GLU A 32 35.82 -1.17 0.40
C GLU A 32 34.62 -0.38 0.96
N GLN A 33 33.50 -0.37 0.24
CA GLN A 33 32.26 0.30 0.65
C GLN A 33 31.59 -0.38 1.86
N GLY A 34 31.35 0.38 2.93
CA GLY A 34 30.68 -0.09 4.14
C GLY A 34 29.15 0.04 4.12
N ALA A 35 28.48 -0.58 5.09
CA ALA A 35 27.04 -0.38 5.30
C ALA A 35 26.77 1.04 5.80
N GLY A 36 25.75 1.70 5.23
CA GLY A 36 25.39 3.08 5.58
C GLY A 36 24.90 3.27 7.03
N ASP A 37 24.32 2.22 7.61
CA ASP A 37 23.89 2.16 9.00
C ASP A 37 23.78 0.69 9.45
N GLN A 38 23.71 0.47 10.76
CA GLN A 38 23.44 -0.83 11.34
C GLN A 38 21.95 -1.21 11.15
N GLY A 39 21.69 -2.44 10.72
CA GLY A 39 20.33 -2.92 10.51
C GLY A 39 20.26 -4.42 10.28
N LEU A 40 19.06 -4.98 10.48
CA LEU A 40 18.73 -6.37 10.17
C LEU A 40 17.63 -6.41 9.13
N MET A 41 17.81 -7.24 8.11
CA MET A 41 16.89 -7.36 6.98
C MET A 41 16.34 -8.78 6.91
N PHE A 42 15.03 -8.91 6.70
CA PHE A 42 14.37 -10.19 6.47
C PHE A 42 13.82 -10.25 5.04
N GLY A 43 14.17 -11.31 4.33
CA GLY A 43 13.54 -11.70 3.08
C GLY A 43 12.52 -12.82 3.34
N PHE A 44 11.40 -12.80 2.62
CA PHE A 44 10.40 -13.86 2.68
C PHE A 44 9.87 -14.17 1.27
N ALA A 45 9.64 -15.45 1.00
CA ALA A 45 8.99 -15.92 -0.22
C ALA A 45 8.18 -17.20 0.11
N CYS A 46 7.02 -17.37 -0.52
CA CYS A 46 6.23 -18.59 -0.43
C CYS A 46 5.50 -18.88 -1.74
N ASN A 47 5.10 -20.13 -1.97
CA ASN A 47 4.47 -20.55 -3.23
C ASN A 47 2.94 -20.40 -3.24
N GLU A 48 2.38 -19.54 -2.38
CA GLU A 48 0.93 -19.29 -2.33
C GLU A 48 0.42 -18.54 -3.56
N THR A 49 1.27 -17.72 -4.20
CA THR A 49 0.98 -17.00 -5.45
C THR A 49 2.07 -17.24 -6.49
N LYS A 50 1.81 -16.86 -7.75
CA LYS A 50 2.79 -16.97 -8.85
C LYS A 50 3.99 -16.04 -8.67
N GLU A 51 3.78 -14.93 -7.98
CA GLU A 51 4.76 -13.89 -7.66
C GLU A 51 5.58 -14.22 -6.40
N LEU A 52 5.39 -15.43 -5.85
CA LEU A 52 6.07 -15.94 -4.65
C LEU A 52 5.79 -15.12 -3.37
N MET A 53 4.58 -14.59 -3.25
CA MET A 53 4.14 -13.76 -2.12
C MET A 53 3.01 -14.43 -1.32
N PRO A 54 2.87 -14.12 -0.02
CA PRO A 54 1.69 -14.54 0.75
C PRO A 54 0.40 -14.04 0.10
N LEU A 55 -0.60 -14.91 0.00
CA LEU A 55 -1.87 -14.57 -0.65
C LEU A 55 -2.59 -13.35 -0.02
N PRO A 56 -2.61 -13.15 1.32
CA PRO A 56 -3.34 -12.04 1.94
C PRO A 56 -2.84 -10.65 1.51
N ILE A 57 -1.51 -10.45 1.51
CA ILE A 57 -0.91 -9.17 1.12
C ILE A 57 -1.03 -8.96 -0.39
N HIS A 58 -0.84 -10.04 -1.17
CA HIS A 58 -0.99 -10.00 -2.61
C HIS A 58 -2.39 -9.52 -3.02
N LEU A 59 -3.44 -10.14 -2.47
CA LEU A 59 -4.82 -9.75 -2.78
C LEU A 59 -5.14 -8.32 -2.32
N SER A 60 -4.69 -7.92 -1.12
CA SER A 60 -4.88 -6.56 -0.63
C SER A 60 -4.26 -5.53 -1.59
N HIS A 61 -3.03 -5.75 -2.05
CA HIS A 61 -2.39 -4.88 -3.04
C HIS A 61 -3.14 -4.84 -4.37
N ARG A 62 -3.60 -5.99 -4.88
CA ARG A 62 -4.36 -6.04 -6.15
C ARG A 62 -5.69 -5.30 -6.06
N LEU A 63 -6.35 -5.28 -4.90
CA LEU A 63 -7.60 -4.54 -4.70
C LEU A 63 -7.40 -3.02 -4.81
N VAL A 64 -6.42 -2.44 -4.10
CA VAL A 64 -6.15 -0.99 -4.16
C VAL A 64 -5.61 -0.55 -5.52
N GLU A 65 -4.83 -1.40 -6.18
CA GLU A 65 -4.38 -1.18 -7.56
C GLU A 65 -5.58 -1.16 -8.52
N LYS A 66 -6.50 -2.11 -8.40
CA LYS A 66 -7.70 -2.16 -9.24
C LYS A 66 -8.59 -0.94 -9.02
N LEU A 67 -8.81 -0.51 -7.77
CA LEU A 67 -9.56 0.72 -7.45
C LEU A 67 -8.91 1.95 -8.08
N THR A 68 -7.58 2.06 -8.02
CA THR A 68 -6.84 3.13 -8.67
C THR A 68 -7.02 3.13 -10.19
N ASN A 69 -6.97 1.95 -10.81
CA ASN A 69 -7.19 1.81 -12.25
C ASN A 69 -8.61 2.21 -12.65
N LEU A 70 -9.62 1.79 -11.89
CA LEU A 70 -11.03 2.13 -12.13
C LEU A 70 -11.32 3.63 -11.93
N ARG A 71 -10.61 4.27 -11.00
CA ARG A 71 -10.66 5.72 -10.82
C ARG A 71 -10.01 6.45 -11.99
N LYS A 72 -8.78 6.07 -12.35
CA LYS A 72 -7.99 6.75 -13.39
C LYS A 72 -8.58 6.57 -14.80
N ASN A 73 -9.24 5.46 -15.08
CA ASN A 73 -9.88 5.21 -16.37
C ASN A 73 -11.32 5.73 -16.45
N GLY A 74 -11.84 6.36 -15.39
CA GLY A 74 -13.19 6.92 -15.34
C GLY A 74 -14.32 5.90 -15.24
N THR A 75 -14.05 4.61 -15.04
CA THR A 75 -15.12 3.59 -14.85
C THR A 75 -15.89 3.84 -13.56
N LEU A 76 -15.18 4.28 -12.51
CA LEU A 76 -15.75 4.73 -11.25
C LEU A 76 -15.26 6.15 -10.99
N ASP A 77 -15.88 7.10 -11.68
CA ASP A 77 -15.56 8.54 -11.68
C ASP A 77 -15.75 9.22 -10.32
N TRP A 78 -16.65 8.70 -9.48
CA TRP A 78 -16.90 9.16 -8.12
C TRP A 78 -15.82 8.75 -7.10
N LEU A 79 -14.85 7.90 -7.48
CA LEU A 79 -13.75 7.50 -6.59
C LEU A 79 -12.73 8.63 -6.43
N ARG A 80 -12.26 8.80 -5.18
CA ARG A 80 -11.17 9.71 -4.84
C ARG A 80 -9.89 8.93 -4.51
N PRO A 81 -8.72 9.60 -4.41
CA PRO A 81 -7.43 8.91 -4.36
C PRO A 81 -7.19 8.03 -3.12
N ASP A 82 -7.73 8.37 -1.94
CA ASP A 82 -7.50 7.60 -0.71
C ASP A 82 -8.32 6.30 -0.70
N ASN A 83 -7.62 5.17 -0.63
CA ASN A 83 -8.19 3.83 -0.69
C ASN A 83 -7.43 2.88 0.23
N LYS A 84 -8.15 2.04 0.97
CA LYS A 84 -7.62 1.03 1.88
C LYS A 84 -8.34 -0.29 1.63
N SER A 85 -7.60 -1.38 1.69
CA SER A 85 -8.16 -2.73 1.57
C SER A 85 -7.61 -3.64 2.66
N GLN A 86 -8.44 -4.56 3.13
CA GLN A 86 -8.04 -5.63 4.02
C GLN A 86 -8.69 -6.93 3.57
N VAL A 87 -7.90 -8.00 3.52
CA VAL A 87 -8.36 -9.34 3.15
C VAL A 87 -8.01 -10.31 4.27
N SER A 88 -9.01 -11.03 4.76
CA SER A 88 -8.82 -12.13 5.71
C SER A 88 -8.97 -13.46 4.99
N ILE A 89 -7.98 -14.33 5.17
CA ILE A 89 -7.92 -15.66 4.57
C ILE A 89 -8.02 -16.71 5.66
N LEU A 90 -8.87 -17.71 5.46
CA LEU A 90 -8.87 -18.94 6.23
C LEU A 90 -7.75 -19.85 5.72
N TYR A 91 -6.85 -20.25 6.62
CA TYR A 91 -5.79 -21.21 6.34
C TYR A 91 -6.16 -22.58 6.90
N GLU A 92 -5.96 -23.62 6.09
CA GLU A 92 -6.11 -25.02 6.49
C GLU A 92 -4.81 -25.73 6.16
N ASN A 93 -4.20 -26.40 7.14
CA ASN A 93 -2.91 -27.09 6.99
C ASN A 93 -1.82 -26.20 6.35
N ASN A 94 -1.70 -24.95 6.82
CA ASN A 94 -0.76 -23.94 6.32
C ASN A 94 -0.91 -23.60 4.83
N ARG A 95 -2.07 -23.86 4.24
CA ARG A 95 -2.41 -23.42 2.88
C ARG A 95 -3.62 -22.52 2.89
N PRO A 96 -3.64 -21.45 2.07
CA PRO A 96 -4.81 -20.60 1.95
C PRO A 96 -5.97 -21.41 1.34
N SER A 97 -7.09 -21.49 2.06
CA SER A 97 -8.26 -22.27 1.65
C SER A 97 -9.36 -21.37 1.08
N LYS A 98 -9.72 -20.30 1.80
CA LYS A 98 -10.84 -19.42 1.41
C LYS A 98 -10.66 -17.97 1.89
N VAL A 99 -11.13 -17.01 1.10
CA VAL A 99 -11.32 -15.62 1.56
C VAL A 99 -12.52 -15.57 2.51
N SER A 100 -12.29 -15.24 3.78
CA SER A 100 -13.34 -15.20 4.80
C SER A 100 -14.02 -13.83 4.87
N LYS A 101 -13.24 -12.74 4.76
CA LYS A 101 -13.74 -11.37 4.82
C LYS A 101 -12.91 -10.46 3.92
N VAL A 102 -13.57 -9.48 3.33
CA VAL A 102 -12.94 -8.39 2.57
C VAL A 102 -13.51 -7.07 3.07
N VAL A 103 -12.64 -6.12 3.39
CA VAL A 103 -13.00 -4.75 3.74
C VAL A 103 -12.35 -3.82 2.72
N ILE A 104 -13.16 -2.93 2.14
CA ILE A 104 -12.70 -1.85 1.27
C ILE A 104 -13.22 -0.56 1.88
N ALA A 105 -12.30 0.34 2.22
CA ALA A 105 -12.62 1.70 2.62
C ALA A 105 -12.06 2.63 1.53
N THR A 106 -12.94 3.35 0.86
CA THR A 106 -12.58 4.23 -0.25
C THR A 106 -13.14 5.62 -0.01
N GLN A 107 -12.34 6.62 -0.34
CA GLN A 107 -12.81 7.99 -0.43
C GLN A 107 -13.63 8.14 -1.71
N HIS A 108 -14.77 8.82 -1.60
CA HIS A 108 -15.68 9.04 -2.71
C HIS A 108 -16.28 10.45 -2.65
N ASP A 109 -16.92 10.87 -3.73
CA ASP A 109 -17.75 12.08 -3.76
C ASP A 109 -18.90 12.03 -2.75
N ASP A 110 -19.48 13.18 -2.40
CA ASP A 110 -20.67 13.17 -1.56
C ASP A 110 -21.81 12.46 -2.29
N MET A 111 -22.16 11.28 -1.78
CA MET A 111 -23.11 10.37 -2.39
C MET A 111 -24.31 10.13 -1.45
N LEU A 112 -24.50 10.96 -0.43
CA LEU A 112 -25.53 10.76 0.60
C LEU A 112 -26.92 10.54 -0.02
N ASP A 113 -27.30 11.34 -1.02
CA ASP A 113 -28.57 11.20 -1.73
C ASP A 113 -28.72 9.87 -2.49
N GLN A 114 -27.63 9.38 -3.08
CA GLN A 114 -27.62 8.10 -3.80
C GLN A 114 -27.74 6.92 -2.82
N PHE A 115 -27.09 7.03 -1.65
CA PHE A 115 -27.15 6.02 -0.60
C PHE A 115 -28.53 5.95 0.06
N ILE A 116 -29.16 7.09 0.38
CA ILE A 116 -30.51 7.14 0.98
C ILE A 116 -31.54 6.50 0.04
N LYS A 117 -31.47 6.80 -1.27
CA LYS A 117 -32.35 6.19 -2.29
C LYS A 117 -32.16 4.68 -2.40
N ARG A 118 -30.92 4.18 -2.27
CA ARG A 118 -30.62 2.74 -2.31
C ARG A 118 -31.02 2.00 -1.03
N LYS A 119 -30.85 2.59 0.14
CA LYS A 119 -31.25 1.97 1.43
C LYS A 119 -32.77 1.76 1.51
N ARG A 120 -33.56 2.68 0.95
CA ARG A 120 -35.02 2.51 0.78
C ARG A 120 -35.40 1.34 -0.15
N ARG A 121 -34.53 0.97 -1.10
CA ARG A 121 -34.71 -0.18 -2.00
C ARG A 121 -34.20 -1.50 -1.41
N ALA A 122 -33.29 -1.44 -0.45
CA ALA A 122 -32.66 -2.60 0.19
C ALA A 122 -33.26 -2.96 1.55
N SER A 123 -34.41 -2.40 1.93
CA SER A 123 -35.26 -2.96 3.01
C SER A 123 -35.98 -4.20 2.48
N PHE A 124 -35.25 -5.29 2.29
CA PHE A 124 -35.83 -6.61 2.04
C PHE A 124 -34.92 -7.72 2.56
N TYR A 125 -35.51 -8.51 3.47
CA TYR A 125 -35.09 -9.81 3.99
C TYR A 125 -33.88 -9.86 4.95
N TYR A 126 -34.18 -9.67 6.23
CA TYR A 126 -33.81 -10.66 7.24
C TYR A 126 -34.98 -11.62 7.44
#